data_AF-A0A7C3I410-F1
#
_entry.id   AF-A0A7C3I410-F1
#
_cell.length_a   1.000
_cell.length_b   1.000
_cell.length_c   1.000
_cell.angle_alpha   90.00
_cell.angle_beta   90.00
_cell.angle_gamma   90.00
#
_symmetry.space_group_name_H-M   'P 1'
#
loop_
_entity.id
_entity.type
_entity.pdbx_description
1 polymer ?
#
loop_
_entity_poly.entity_id
_entity_poly.type
_entity_poly.pdbx_seq_one_letter_code
_entity_poly.pdbx_strand_id
1 'polypeptide(L)'
;MEQNNASKPEGQLPEQDLRGIIREAIQEFARGEQMRTEPALKAELLEERRRREQLERRLNELSQETRRAQQRAEEAERQAAIRSELQRLGVAKVDLAFRAVKDDVKRLEDGRLVAQGPNGEVPLKEFLNEFVQENPELMPARIPGGTGTVVQRPAEGGAFELDKIRPGMTAEDREAARREIARIASQSLRGA
;
A
#
# COMPACT_ATOMS: atom_id res chain seq x y z
N MET A 1 29.94 -13.70 110.77
CA MET A 1 28.92 -14.73 110.47
C MET A 1 27.87 -14.03 109.64
N GLU A 2 27.49 -14.43 108.44
CA GLU A 2 27.67 -15.70 107.74
C GLU A 2 27.57 -15.40 106.23
N GLN A 3 28.45 -16.05 105.49
CA GLN A 3 28.31 -16.25 104.06
C GLN A 3 27.10 -17.15 103.80
N ASN A 4 26.41 -16.95 102.67
CA ASN A 4 25.90 -18.02 101.80
C ASN A 4 25.21 -17.37 100.59
N ASN A 5 25.88 -17.28 99.42
CA ASN A 5 26.11 -18.35 98.45
C ASN A 5 24.83 -18.77 97.71
N ALA A 6 24.73 -18.37 96.44
CA ALA A 6 24.11 -19.17 95.39
C ALA A 6 24.50 -18.60 94.03
N SER A 7 25.69 -19.00 93.59
CA SER A 7 26.06 -19.08 92.18
C SER A 7 25.01 -19.91 91.41
N LYS A 8 24.52 -19.36 90.29
CA LYS A 8 23.85 -20.09 89.19
C LYS A 8 23.90 -19.25 87.90
N PRO A 9 23.83 -19.88 86.73
CA PRO A 9 24.93 -19.88 85.76
C PRO A 9 24.75 -18.84 84.64
N GLU A 10 25.83 -18.70 83.88
CA GLU A 10 25.97 -17.92 82.65
C GLU A 10 24.81 -18.07 81.66
N GLY A 11 24.49 -16.97 80.97
CA GLY A 11 24.29 -17.03 79.52
C GLY A 11 23.02 -17.65 78.96
N GLN A 12 21.87 -17.55 79.64
CA GLN A 12 20.57 -17.90 79.03
C GLN A 12 19.67 -16.67 78.97
N LEU A 13 19.65 -16.03 77.80
CA LEU A 13 18.63 -15.04 77.43
C LEU A 13 17.24 -15.70 77.57
N PRO A 14 16.23 -15.01 78.10
CA PRO A 14 14.88 -15.57 78.18
C PRO A 14 14.43 -15.99 76.77
N GLU A 15 13.87 -17.20 76.61
CA GLU A 15 13.49 -17.76 75.29
C GLU A 15 12.67 -16.80 74.42
N GLN A 16 11.88 -15.92 75.03
CA GLN A 16 11.10 -14.89 74.34
C GLN A 16 11.98 -13.82 73.67
N ASP A 17 13.11 -13.48 74.27
CA ASP A 17 14.07 -12.49 73.78
C ASP A 17 14.90 -13.07 72.63
N LEU A 18 15.31 -14.35 72.76
CA LEU A 18 15.90 -15.12 71.66
C LEU A 18 14.96 -15.22 70.45
N ARG A 19 13.68 -15.51 70.66
CA ARG A 19 12.68 -15.53 69.56
C ARG A 19 12.45 -14.15 68.96
N GLY A 20 12.57 -13.09 69.75
CA GLY A 20 12.51 -11.69 69.28
C GLY A 20 13.68 -11.34 68.38
N ILE A 21 14.90 -11.61 68.82
CA ILE A 21 16.14 -11.36 68.07
C ILE A 21 16.17 -12.18 66.77
N ILE A 22 15.78 -13.46 66.83
CA ILE A 22 15.70 -14.32 65.63
C ILE A 22 14.66 -13.76 64.64
N ARG A 23 13.51 -13.28 65.14
CA ARG A 23 12.48 -12.67 64.27
C ARG A 23 12.97 -11.38 63.64
N GLU A 24 13.68 -10.54 64.39
CA GLU A 24 14.27 -9.30 63.89
C GLU A 24 15.33 -9.59 62.83
N ALA A 25 16.23 -10.54 63.07
CA ALA A 25 17.24 -10.98 62.10
C ALA A 25 16.62 -11.56 60.82
N ILE A 26 15.54 -12.35 60.93
CA ILE A 26 14.80 -12.86 59.76
C ILE A 26 14.14 -11.73 58.98
N GLN A 27 13.54 -10.75 59.67
CA GLN A 27 12.91 -9.59 59.01
C GLN A 27 13.93 -8.70 58.32
N GLU A 28 15.09 -8.48 58.94
CA GLU A 28 16.18 -7.70 58.37
C GLU A 28 16.80 -8.39 57.15
N PHE A 29 17.00 -9.71 57.22
CA PHE A 29 17.42 -10.53 56.08
C PHE A 29 16.40 -10.48 54.93
N ALA A 30 15.11 -10.65 55.24
CA ALA A 30 14.04 -10.59 54.23
C ALA A 30 13.97 -9.20 53.56
N ARG A 31 14.14 -8.11 54.32
CA ARG A 31 14.22 -6.75 53.76
C ARG A 31 15.47 -6.58 52.89
N GLY A 32 16.63 -7.09 53.32
CA GLY A 32 17.87 -7.03 52.55
C GLY A 32 17.76 -7.75 51.20
N GLU A 33 17.13 -8.92 51.17
CA GLU A 33 16.89 -9.68 49.95
C GLU A 33 15.85 -8.99 49.04
N GLN A 34 14.80 -8.40 49.61
CA GLN A 34 13.82 -7.60 48.86
C GLN A 34 14.45 -6.34 48.24
N MET A 35 15.29 -5.61 48.97
CA MET A 35 15.98 -4.43 48.44
C MET A 35 16.93 -4.77 47.29
N ARG A 36 17.48 -5.99 47.25
CA ARG A 36 18.32 -6.47 46.16
C ARG A 36 17.53 -6.92 44.94
N THR A 37 16.38 -7.56 45.13
CA THR A 37 15.57 -8.18 44.06
C THR A 37 14.55 -7.23 43.44
N GLU A 38 13.95 -6.32 44.22
CA GLU A 38 13.03 -5.30 43.71
C GLU A 38 13.57 -4.47 42.52
N PRO A 39 14.81 -3.93 42.55
CA PRO A 39 15.29 -3.11 41.45
C PRO A 39 15.42 -3.90 40.14
N ALA A 40 15.81 -5.17 40.21
CA ALA A 40 15.88 -6.05 39.03
C ALA A 40 14.48 -6.33 38.46
N LEU A 41 13.51 -6.67 39.31
CA LEU A 41 12.13 -6.89 38.89
C LEU A 41 11.50 -5.62 38.27
N LYS A 42 11.77 -4.45 38.87
CA LYS A 42 11.33 -3.15 38.34
C LYS A 42 11.97 -2.86 36.98
N ALA A 43 13.25 -3.20 36.79
CA ALA A 43 13.94 -3.04 35.51
C ALA A 43 13.33 -3.96 34.44
N GLU A 44 13.08 -5.23 34.75
CA GLU A 44 12.44 -6.18 33.84
C GLU A 44 11.04 -5.71 33.42
N LEU A 45 10.23 -5.24 34.38
CA LEU A 45 8.90 -4.69 34.08
C LEU A 45 8.97 -3.46 33.16
N LEU A 46 9.98 -2.60 33.32
CA LEU A 46 10.18 -1.44 32.46
C LEU A 46 10.63 -1.86 31.05
N GLU A 47 11.51 -2.85 30.94
CA GLU A 47 11.90 -3.41 29.65
C GLU A 47 10.70 -4.04 28.94
N GLU A 48 9.87 -4.78 29.66
CA GLU A 48 8.69 -5.43 29.08
C GLU A 48 7.67 -4.39 28.62
N ARG A 49 7.45 -3.31 29.39
CA ARG A 49 6.62 -2.18 28.96
C ARG A 49 7.17 -1.53 27.70
N ARG A 50 8.48 -1.26 27.63
CA ARG A 50 9.13 -0.67 26.45
C ARG A 50 8.99 -1.57 25.22
N ARG A 51 9.22 -2.88 25.37
CA ARG A 51 9.07 -3.86 24.29
C ARG A 51 7.62 -3.93 23.81
N ARG A 52 6.66 -3.97 24.75
CA ARG A 52 5.23 -3.96 24.44
C ARG A 52 4.81 -2.70 23.72
N GLU A 53 5.19 -1.52 24.21
CA GLU A 53 4.89 -0.24 23.57
C GLU A 53 5.50 -0.15 22.16
N GLN A 54 6.72 -0.65 21.97
CA GLN A 54 7.35 -0.69 20.65
C GLN A 54 6.61 -1.63 19.69
N LEU A 55 6.16 -2.78 20.17
CA LEU A 55 5.37 -3.72 19.37
C LEU A 55 4.01 -3.14 19.02
N GLU A 56 3.31 -2.52 19.98
CA GLU A 56 2.03 -1.86 19.74
C GLU A 56 2.16 -0.74 18.69
N ARG A 57 3.23 0.05 18.74
CA ARG A 57 3.52 1.07 17.71
C ARG A 57 3.72 0.46 16.33
N ARG A 58 4.57 -0.57 16.21
CA ARG A 58 4.82 -1.26 14.93
C ARG A 58 3.56 -1.92 14.37
N LEU A 59 2.72 -2.51 15.23
CA LEU A 59 1.45 -3.10 14.82
C LEU A 59 0.49 -2.03 14.30
N ASN A 60 0.41 -0.88 14.96
CA ASN A 60 -0.42 0.23 14.50
C ASN A 60 0.09 0.80 13.16
N GLU A 61 1.40 0.98 13.03
CA GLU A 61 2.04 1.40 11.77
C GLU A 61 1.71 0.44 10.63
N LEU A 62 1.95 -0.87 10.82
CA LEU A 62 1.67 -1.88 9.81
C LEU A 62 0.18 -1.97 9.47
N SER A 63 -0.71 -1.85 10.46
CA SER A 63 -2.15 -1.82 10.24
C SER A 63 -2.57 -0.61 9.41
N GLN A 64 -2.03 0.57 9.71
CA GLN A 64 -2.30 1.78 8.93
C GLN A 64 -1.76 1.69 7.51
N GLU A 65 -0.55 1.16 7.33
CA GLU A 65 0.05 0.93 6.01
C GLU A 65 -0.78 -0.05 5.19
N THR A 66 -1.23 -1.14 5.79
CA THR A 66 -2.09 -2.14 5.15
C THR A 66 -3.40 -1.52 4.70
N ARG A 67 -4.07 -0.75 5.57
CA ARG A 67 -5.32 -0.04 5.22
C ARG A 67 -5.11 0.95 4.07
N ARG A 68 -4.03 1.74 4.12
CA ARG A 68 -3.70 2.70 3.06
C ARG A 68 -3.33 2.01 1.74
N ALA A 69 -2.71 0.84 1.80
CA ALA A 69 -2.38 0.05 0.62
C ALA A 69 -3.65 -0.55 0.00
N GLN A 70 -4.54 -1.11 0.83
CA GLN A 70 -5.83 -1.66 0.40
C GLN A 70 -6.70 -0.58 -0.27
N GLN A 71 -6.87 0.59 0.37
CA GLN A 71 -7.64 1.69 -0.20
C GLN A 71 -7.11 2.13 -1.57
N ARG A 72 -5.77 2.27 -1.70
CA ARG A 72 -5.14 2.62 -2.98
C ARG A 72 -5.35 1.55 -4.05
N ALA A 73 -5.28 0.27 -3.68
CA ALA A 73 -5.52 -0.83 -4.60
C ALA A 73 -6.98 -0.87 -5.07
N GLU A 74 -7.93 -0.72 -4.14
CA GLU A 74 -9.36 -0.68 -4.44
C GLU A 74 -9.73 0.50 -5.35
N GLU A 75 -9.17 1.68 -5.09
CA GLU A 75 -9.35 2.86 -5.95
C GLU A 75 -8.75 2.63 -7.34
N ALA A 76 -7.54 2.08 -7.44
CA ALA A 76 -6.90 1.80 -8.72
C ALA A 76 -7.70 0.77 -9.54
N GLU A 77 -8.20 -0.28 -8.88
CA GLU A 77 -9.05 -1.30 -9.51
C GLU A 77 -10.38 -0.71 -9.98
N ARG A 78 -11.03 0.12 -9.15
CA ARG A 78 -12.26 0.83 -9.54
C ARG A 78 -12.03 1.70 -10.77
N GLN A 79 -10.95 2.48 -10.77
CA GLN A 79 -10.62 3.34 -11.91
C GLN A 79 -10.32 2.54 -13.18
N ALA A 80 -9.58 1.44 -13.06
CA ALA A 80 -9.28 0.55 -14.18
C ALA A 80 -10.57 -0.10 -14.74
N ALA A 81 -11.47 -0.55 -13.87
CA ALA A 81 -12.75 -1.14 -14.27
C ALA A 81 -13.63 -0.13 -15.03
N ILE A 82 -13.75 1.10 -14.54
CA ILE A 82 -14.51 2.17 -15.22
C ILE A 82 -13.92 2.47 -16.60
N ARG A 83 -12.60 2.67 -16.69
CA ARG A 83 -11.93 2.97 -17.98
C ARG A 83 -12.05 1.82 -18.97
N SER A 84 -11.87 0.58 -18.51
CA SER A 84 -11.99 -0.62 -19.34
C SER A 84 -13.41 -0.74 -19.91
N GLU A 85 -14.43 -0.47 -19.10
CA GLU A 85 -15.82 -0.54 -19.53
C GLU A 85 -16.18 0.59 -20.51
N LEU A 86 -15.73 1.82 -20.27
CA LEU A 86 -15.87 2.94 -21.22
C LEU A 86 -15.20 2.64 -22.57
N GLN A 87 -14.00 2.06 -22.55
CA GLN A 87 -13.30 1.64 -23.77
C GLN A 87 -14.06 0.53 -24.49
N ARG A 88 -14.62 -0.44 -23.75
CA ARG A 88 -15.47 -1.51 -24.29
C ARG A 88 -16.72 -0.97 -24.99
N LEU A 89 -17.29 0.12 -24.47
CA LEU A 89 -18.44 0.82 -25.07
C LEU A 89 -18.07 1.66 -26.30
N GLY A 90 -16.78 1.81 -26.60
CA GLY A 90 -16.30 2.51 -27.80
C GLY A 90 -16.17 4.03 -27.63
N VAL A 91 -16.08 4.52 -26.39
CA VAL A 91 -15.88 5.95 -26.09
C VAL A 91 -14.53 6.42 -26.63
N ALA A 92 -14.53 7.48 -27.43
CA ALA A 92 -13.31 8.06 -28.00
C ALA A 92 -12.50 8.86 -26.95
N LYS A 93 -13.20 9.59 -26.07
CA LYS A 93 -12.59 10.45 -25.04
C LYS A 93 -12.74 9.82 -23.64
N VAL A 94 -12.06 8.69 -23.43
CA VAL A 94 -12.20 7.89 -22.19
C VAL A 94 -11.90 8.71 -20.93
N ASP A 95 -10.87 9.55 -20.95
CA ASP A 95 -10.51 10.37 -19.76
C ASP A 95 -11.57 11.42 -19.41
N LEU A 96 -12.23 12.00 -20.42
CA LEU A 96 -13.29 12.98 -20.20
C LEU A 96 -14.53 12.30 -19.61
N ALA A 97 -14.93 11.17 -20.21
CA ALA A 97 -16.04 10.35 -19.71
C ALA A 97 -15.76 9.85 -18.28
N PHE A 98 -14.56 9.34 -18.03
CA PHE A 98 -14.13 8.88 -16.71
C PHE A 98 -14.26 9.97 -15.64
N ARG A 99 -13.85 11.21 -15.94
CA ARG A 99 -13.96 12.33 -14.99
C ARG A 99 -15.41 12.65 -14.64
N ALA A 100 -16.35 12.48 -15.57
CA ALA A 100 -17.76 12.73 -15.33
C ALA A 100 -18.41 11.65 -14.43
N VAL A 101 -17.99 10.39 -14.56
CA VAL A 101 -18.66 9.26 -13.90
C VAL A 101 -17.96 8.74 -12.64
N LYS A 102 -16.67 9.05 -12.43
CA LYS A 102 -15.86 8.42 -11.36
C LYS A 102 -16.41 8.62 -9.95
N ASP A 103 -17.11 9.72 -9.70
CA ASP A 103 -17.58 10.11 -8.37
C ASP A 103 -18.93 9.45 -8.02
N ASP A 104 -19.69 9.01 -9.05
CA ASP A 104 -20.96 8.32 -8.89
C ASP A 104 -20.79 6.80 -8.68
N VAL A 105 -19.61 6.26 -8.99
CA VAL A 105 -19.30 4.82 -8.89
C VAL A 105 -18.69 4.48 -7.53
N LYS A 106 -19.34 3.55 -6.81
CA LYS A 106 -18.93 3.04 -5.50
C LYS A 106 -18.76 1.53 -5.53
N ARG A 107 -17.97 1.01 -4.60
CA ARG A 107 -17.82 -0.44 -4.37
C ARG A 107 -18.72 -0.83 -3.20
N LEU A 108 -19.54 -1.87 -3.39
CA LEU A 108 -20.34 -2.46 -2.33
C LEU A 108 -19.50 -3.34 -1.41
N GLU A 109 -20.08 -3.71 -0.26
CA GLU A 109 -19.48 -4.66 0.69
C GLU A 109 -19.22 -6.04 0.05
N ASP A 110 -20.00 -6.40 -0.97
CA ASP A 110 -19.82 -7.64 -1.75
C ASP A 110 -18.72 -7.55 -2.82
N GLY A 111 -18.06 -6.40 -2.93
CA GLY A 111 -16.97 -6.15 -3.87
C GLY A 111 -17.43 -5.73 -5.27
N ARG A 112 -18.73 -5.71 -5.58
CA ARG A 112 -19.24 -5.27 -6.89
C ARG A 112 -19.20 -3.74 -7.02
N LEU A 113 -19.03 -3.28 -8.25
CA LEU A 113 -19.09 -1.84 -8.58
C LEU A 113 -20.51 -1.48 -9.01
N VAL A 114 -21.08 -0.50 -8.32
CA VAL A 114 -22.39 0.09 -8.64
C VAL A 114 -22.24 1.59 -8.81
N ALA A 115 -23.14 2.20 -9.54
CA ALA A 115 -23.27 3.64 -9.65
C ALA A 115 -24.53 4.12 -8.93
N GLN A 116 -24.49 5.35 -8.43
CA GLN A 116 -25.65 6.01 -7.84
C GLN A 116 -26.48 6.66 -8.95
N GLY A 117 -27.52 5.95 -9.41
CA GLY A 117 -28.47 6.46 -10.38
C GLY A 117 -29.65 7.20 -9.74
N PRO A 118 -30.52 7.81 -10.56
CA PRO A 118 -31.69 8.56 -10.08
C PRO A 118 -32.70 7.70 -9.31
N ASN A 119 -32.76 6.39 -9.60
CA ASN A 119 -33.69 5.45 -8.97
C ASN A 119 -33.01 4.53 -7.94
N GLY A 120 -31.75 4.78 -7.57
CA GLY A 120 -30.98 3.98 -6.62
C GLY A 120 -29.68 3.43 -7.21
N GLU A 121 -29.16 2.36 -6.61
CA GLU A 121 -27.92 1.73 -7.04
C GLU A 121 -28.13 0.91 -8.32
N VAL A 122 -27.34 1.19 -9.35
CA VAL A 122 -27.38 0.50 -10.64
C VAL A 122 -26.03 -0.17 -10.92
N PRO A 123 -26.00 -1.36 -11.54
CA PRO A 123 -24.73 -2.00 -11.91
C PRO A 123 -23.88 -1.10 -12.82
N LEU A 124 -22.55 -1.10 -12.63
CA LEU A 124 -21.62 -0.26 -13.39
C LEU A 124 -21.83 -0.33 -14.91
N LYS A 125 -22.07 -1.54 -15.45
CA LYS A 125 -22.24 -1.75 -16.89
C LYS A 125 -23.50 -1.08 -17.44
N GLU A 126 -24.59 -1.16 -16.69
CA GLU A 126 -25.88 -0.58 -17.08
C GLU A 126 -25.80 0.94 -17.03
N PHE A 127 -25.24 1.47 -15.95
CA PHE A 127 -25.01 2.90 -15.77
C PHE A 127 -24.13 3.50 -16.88
N LEU A 128 -22.99 2.88 -17.20
CA LEU A 128 -22.11 3.40 -18.25
C LEU A 128 -22.72 3.29 -19.65
N ASN A 129 -23.57 2.29 -19.89
CA ASN A 129 -24.29 2.16 -21.17
C ASN A 129 -25.32 3.28 -21.33
N GLU A 130 -26.11 3.57 -20.30
CA GLU A 130 -27.05 4.70 -20.28
C GLU A 130 -26.30 6.03 -20.46
N PHE A 131 -25.22 6.24 -19.72
CA PHE A 131 -24.37 7.43 -19.86
C PHE A 131 -23.84 7.64 -21.29
N VAL A 132 -23.36 6.59 -21.96
CA VAL A 132 -22.87 6.70 -23.34
C VAL A 132 -24.00 6.96 -24.34
N GLN A 133 -25.20 6.43 -24.10
CA GLN A 133 -26.38 6.69 -24.95
C GLN A 133 -26.86 8.14 -24.83
N GLU A 134 -26.83 8.71 -23.63
CA GLU A 134 -27.17 10.11 -23.37
C GLU A 134 -26.12 11.08 -23.92
N ASN A 135 -24.88 10.62 -24.11
CA ASN A 135 -23.74 11.45 -24.53
C ASN A 135 -23.09 10.92 -25.82
N PRO A 136 -23.78 10.96 -26.98
CA PRO A 136 -23.25 10.43 -28.25
C PRO A 136 -22.01 11.17 -28.75
N GLU A 137 -21.76 12.39 -28.28
CA GLU A 137 -20.55 13.19 -28.52
C GLU A 137 -19.25 12.57 -27.98
N LEU A 138 -19.37 11.64 -27.03
CA LEU A 138 -18.24 10.88 -26.50
C LEU A 138 -17.84 9.74 -27.44
N MET A 139 -18.72 9.35 -28.36
CA MET A 139 -18.46 8.33 -29.36
C MET A 139 -17.73 8.95 -30.57
N PRO A 140 -16.90 8.16 -31.28
CA PRO A 140 -16.32 8.60 -32.54
C PRO A 140 -17.43 9.02 -33.50
N ALA A 141 -17.26 10.15 -34.20
CA ALA A 141 -18.18 10.58 -35.23
C ALA A 141 -18.33 9.47 -36.28
N ARG A 142 -19.47 8.77 -36.27
CA ARG A 142 -19.83 7.82 -37.31
C ARG A 142 -20.27 8.64 -38.50
N ILE A 143 -19.35 8.97 -39.40
CA ILE A 143 -19.65 9.69 -40.64
C ILE A 143 -20.63 8.82 -41.44
N PRO A 144 -21.92 9.17 -41.52
CA PRO A 144 -22.89 8.38 -42.24
C PRO A 144 -22.84 8.85 -43.69
N GLY A 145 -22.11 8.12 -44.53
CA GLY A 145 -22.03 8.39 -45.97
C GLY A 145 -20.67 8.89 -46.41
N GLY A 146 -19.91 8.01 -47.05
CA GLY A 146 -18.63 8.33 -47.67
C GLY A 146 -18.08 7.10 -48.37
N THR A 147 -18.45 6.92 -49.63
CA THR A 147 -17.94 5.90 -50.53
C THR A 147 -16.41 5.99 -50.58
N GLY A 148 -15.73 4.98 -50.04
CA GLY A 148 -14.38 4.58 -50.42
C GLY A 148 -13.31 5.67 -50.56
N THR A 149 -12.95 6.38 -49.50
CA THR A 149 -11.55 6.84 -49.34
C THR A 149 -11.15 6.71 -47.87
N VAL A 150 -10.36 5.68 -47.56
CA VAL A 150 -9.53 5.69 -46.37
C VAL A 150 -8.48 6.77 -46.60
N VAL A 151 -8.75 7.98 -46.15
CA VAL A 151 -7.68 8.96 -45.93
C VAL A 151 -6.99 8.50 -44.64
N GLN A 152 -6.03 7.59 -44.79
CA GLN A 152 -4.98 7.43 -43.80
C GLN A 152 -4.37 8.83 -43.64
N ARG A 153 -4.51 9.42 -42.44
CA ARG A 153 -3.55 10.44 -42.03
C ARG A 153 -2.17 9.83 -42.28
N PRO A 154 -1.26 10.51 -43.01
CA PRO A 154 0.09 10.01 -43.10
C PRO A 154 0.58 9.88 -41.66
N ALA A 155 0.84 8.64 -41.25
CA ALA A 155 1.61 8.38 -40.05
C ALA A 155 2.89 9.20 -40.24
N GLU A 156 3.06 10.21 -39.39
CA GLU A 156 4.36 10.83 -39.21
C GLU A 156 5.36 9.72 -38.94
N GLY A 157 6.35 9.60 -39.83
CA GLY A 157 7.49 8.72 -39.68
C GLY A 157 7.18 7.24 -39.90
N GLY A 158 7.31 6.79 -41.15
CA GLY A 158 7.85 5.46 -41.40
C GLY A 158 9.26 5.39 -40.84
N ALA A 159 9.39 5.17 -39.53
CA ALA A 159 10.65 4.86 -38.91
C ALA A 159 11.07 3.49 -39.44
N PHE A 160 12.03 3.49 -40.36
CA PHE A 160 12.77 2.28 -40.70
C PHE A 160 13.34 1.72 -39.38
N GLU A 161 12.90 0.52 -38.99
CA GLU A 161 13.34 -0.11 -37.74
C GLU A 161 14.86 -0.32 -37.79
N LEU A 162 15.59 0.50 -37.04
CA LEU A 162 17.06 0.49 -36.95
C LEU A 162 17.61 -0.89 -36.53
N ASP A 163 16.81 -1.70 -35.83
CA ASP A 163 17.15 -3.08 -35.41
C ASP A 163 17.30 -4.08 -36.56
N LYS A 164 16.81 -3.73 -37.76
CA LYS A 164 16.98 -4.54 -38.98
C LYS A 164 18.36 -4.33 -39.62
N ILE A 165 19.10 -3.28 -39.26
CA ILE A 165 20.43 -3.00 -39.81
C ILE A 165 21.48 -3.93 -39.19
N ARG A 166 21.66 -5.13 -39.77
CA ARG A 166 22.72 -6.08 -39.40
C ARG A 166 23.66 -6.39 -40.57
N PRO A 167 24.96 -6.66 -40.31
CA PRO A 167 25.88 -7.17 -41.33
C PRO A 167 25.39 -8.54 -41.82
N GLY A 168 24.95 -8.62 -43.07
CA GLY A 168 24.32 -9.82 -43.65
C GLY A 168 22.90 -9.65 -44.20
N MET A 169 22.39 -8.42 -44.31
CA MET A 169 21.07 -8.15 -44.90
C MET A 169 20.93 -8.56 -46.38
N THR A 170 19.69 -8.93 -46.74
CA THR A 170 19.30 -9.26 -48.11
C THR A 170 19.49 -8.06 -49.04
N ALA A 171 19.59 -8.31 -50.35
CA ALA A 171 19.80 -7.23 -51.32
C ALA A 171 18.63 -6.24 -51.34
N GLU A 172 17.40 -6.73 -51.13
CA GLU A 172 16.17 -5.93 -51.08
C GLU A 172 16.14 -4.98 -49.87
N ASP A 173 16.55 -5.45 -48.69
CA ASP A 173 16.60 -4.62 -47.49
C ASP A 173 17.63 -3.49 -47.61
N ARG A 174 18.75 -3.74 -48.31
CA ARG A 174 19.76 -2.72 -48.61
C ARG A 174 19.23 -1.65 -49.54
N GLU A 175 18.42 -2.03 -50.53
CA GLU A 175 17.78 -1.07 -51.42
C GLU A 175 16.71 -0.25 -50.71
N ALA A 176 15.93 -0.87 -49.82
CA ALA A 176 14.96 -0.17 -48.98
C ALA A 176 15.64 0.87 -48.07
N ALA A 177 16.74 0.49 -47.41
CA ALA A 177 17.52 1.41 -46.58
C ALA A 177 18.10 2.58 -47.41
N ARG A 178 18.61 2.32 -48.62
CA ARG A 178 19.11 3.37 -49.53
C ARG A 178 18.02 4.34 -49.95
N ARG A 179 16.80 3.87 -50.22
CA ARG A 179 15.65 4.73 -50.56
C ARG A 179 15.27 5.62 -49.40
N GLU A 180 15.29 5.11 -48.17
CA GLU A 180 14.97 5.90 -46.99
C GLU A 180 16.05 6.96 -46.69
N ILE A 181 17.33 6.61 -46.83
CA ILE A 181 18.44 7.57 -46.73
C ILE A 181 18.31 8.68 -47.79
N ALA A 182 17.98 8.32 -49.04
CA ALA A 182 17.77 9.29 -50.10
C ALA A 182 16.58 10.22 -49.82
N ARG A 183 15.49 9.68 -49.26
CA ARG A 183 14.32 10.45 -48.83
C ARG A 183 14.70 11.46 -47.74
N ILE A 184 15.39 11.04 -46.69
CA ILE A 184 15.84 11.91 -45.58
C ILE A 184 16.81 12.97 -46.09
N ALA A 185 17.77 12.60 -46.94
CA ALA A 185 18.72 13.55 -47.52
C ALA A 185 18.01 14.62 -48.38
N SER A 186 16.99 14.22 -49.17
CA SER A 186 16.20 15.15 -49.98
C SER A 186 15.35 16.10 -49.14
N GLN A 187 14.86 15.65 -47.98
CA GLN A 187 14.12 16.47 -47.03
C GLN A 187 15.04 17.43 -46.27
N SER A 188 16.24 16.98 -45.89
CA SER A 188 17.24 17.81 -45.21
C SER A 188 17.87 18.86 -46.13
N LEU A 189 17.97 18.61 -47.44
CA LEU A 189 18.50 19.57 -48.42
C LEU A 189 17.48 20.63 -48.86
N ARG A 190 16.17 20.35 -48.74
CA ARG A 190 15.09 21.30 -49.05
C ARG A 190 14.79 22.27 -47.90
N GLY A 191 15.39 22.05 -46.73
CA GLY A 191 15.21 22.85 -45.51
C GLY A 191 16.37 23.79 -45.17
N ALA A 192 17.29 24.06 -46.10
CA ALA A 192 18.37 25.05 -45.97
C ALA A 192 18.22 26.16 -47.02
#